data_AF-A0A3Q2C7B2-F1
#
_entry.id   AF-A0A3Q2C7B2-F1
#
_cell.length_a   1.000
_cell.length_b   1.000
_cell.length_c   1.000
_cell.angle_alpha   90.00
_cell.angle_beta   90.00
_cell.angle_gamma   90.00
#
_symmetry.space_group_name_H-M   'P 1'
#
loop_
_entity.id
_entity.type
_entity.pdbx_description
1 polymer ?
#
loop_
_entity_poly.entity_id
_entity_poly.type
_entity_poly.pdbx_seq_one_letter_code
_entity_poly.pdbx_strand_id
1 'polypeptide(L)'
;MNLRRWMLALCFFSVLGKDTCKTYGSGVIQAFTGSAFYVRSNCPFTFARFTHNRVECDITIRRGQNGLLTLIEIIINKVKTVVQNGTVLVEKKRVSLPYDHTYQHIYPYGIYTRLRSSLLPLSVTWHTVAGGLDSFWVRT
;
A
#
# COMPACT_ATOMS: atom_id res chain seq x y z
N MET A 1 47.88 -17.01 -3.50
CA MET A 1 47.87 -16.18 -2.28
C MET A 1 48.03 -14.72 -2.71
N ASN A 2 47.16 -13.75 -2.41
CA ASN A 2 46.10 -13.74 -1.41
C ASN A 2 44.91 -12.87 -1.88
N LEU A 3 43.76 -13.54 -2.05
CA LEU A 3 42.46 -13.06 -2.52
C LEU A 3 41.70 -12.29 -1.42
N ARG A 4 42.38 -11.40 -0.70
CA ARG A 4 41.87 -10.85 0.58
C ARG A 4 41.67 -9.33 0.60
N ARG A 5 41.89 -8.66 -0.53
CA ARG A 5 41.79 -7.18 -0.64
C ARG A 5 40.46 -6.66 -1.19
N TRP A 6 39.52 -7.56 -1.53
CA TRP A 6 38.21 -7.22 -2.13
C TRP A 6 37.00 -7.45 -1.21
N MET A 7 37.17 -7.91 0.04
CA MET A 7 36.04 -8.37 0.86
C MET A 7 35.48 -7.34 1.86
N LEU A 8 36.06 -6.15 2.00
CA LEU A 8 35.65 -5.20 3.06
C LEU A 8 35.00 -3.90 2.56
N ALA A 9 34.83 -3.72 1.25
CA ALA A 9 34.10 -2.58 0.67
C ALA A 9 32.71 -2.96 0.13
N LEU A 10 32.21 -4.17 0.46
CA LEU A 10 30.87 -4.66 0.09
C LEU A 10 29.86 -4.57 1.24
N CYS A 11 30.22 -3.93 2.36
CA CYS A 11 29.27 -3.58 3.44
C CYS A 11 28.81 -2.12 3.38
N PHE A 12 28.93 -1.44 2.23
CA PHE A 12 28.13 -0.26 1.90
C PHE A 12 26.71 -0.63 1.41
N PHE A 13 26.26 -1.86 1.67
CA PHE A 13 24.88 -2.32 1.55
C PHE A 13 24.05 -2.03 2.82
N SER A 14 24.37 -0.97 3.56
CA SER A 14 23.55 -0.55 4.69
C SER A 14 22.34 0.25 4.18
N VAL A 15 21.23 -0.49 4.04
CA VAL A 15 19.82 -0.04 4.01
C VAL A 15 19.29 0.45 2.64
N LEU A 16 19.22 -0.45 1.65
CA LEU A 16 18.13 -0.38 0.66
C LEU A 16 16.86 -0.97 1.29
N GLY A 17 16.41 -0.37 2.39
CA GLY A 17 15.16 -0.76 3.03
C GLY A 17 14.02 -0.45 2.06
N LYS A 18 13.12 -1.41 1.82
CA LYS A 18 11.90 -1.14 1.07
C LYS A 18 11.13 0.00 1.74
N ASP A 19 11.07 1.15 1.08
CA ASP A 19 10.38 2.32 1.61
C ASP A 19 8.91 1.98 1.84
N THR A 20 8.42 2.29 3.04
CA THR A 20 7.04 1.98 3.45
C THR A 20 6.34 3.24 3.90
N CYS A 21 5.25 3.60 3.22
CA CYS A 21 4.31 4.61 3.67
C CYS A 21 3.11 3.89 4.29
N LYS A 22 2.79 4.20 5.55
CA LYS A 22 1.72 3.49 6.29
C LYS A 22 0.81 4.45 7.01
N THR A 23 -0.43 4.03 7.22
CA THR A 23 -1.37 4.70 8.10
C THR A 23 -2.07 3.67 8.96
N TYR A 24 -2.28 3.99 10.24
CA TYR A 24 -2.84 3.06 11.21
C TYR A 24 -3.54 3.80 12.35
N GLY A 25 -4.33 3.04 13.12
CA GLY A 25 -5.17 3.59 14.18
C GLY A 25 -6.15 4.62 13.63
N SER A 26 -6.45 5.65 14.42
CA SER A 26 -7.47 6.67 14.11
C SER A 26 -6.97 7.87 13.28
N GLY A 27 -5.70 7.88 12.85
CA GLY A 27 -5.18 9.02 12.08
C GLY A 27 -3.66 9.12 11.93
N VAL A 28 -2.88 8.15 12.43
CA VAL A 28 -1.41 8.20 12.27
C VAL A 28 -1.04 7.93 10.82
N ILE A 29 -0.18 8.75 10.24
CA ILE A 29 0.43 8.58 8.93
C ILE A 29 1.95 8.59 9.13
N GLN A 30 2.64 7.61 8.58
CA GLN A 30 4.09 7.57 8.47
C GLN A 30 4.46 7.63 6.99
N ALA A 31 5.17 8.68 6.60
CA ALA A 31 5.66 8.88 5.24
C ALA A 31 6.78 7.88 4.90
N PHE A 32 7.12 7.77 3.61
CA PHE A 32 8.24 6.94 3.15
C PHE A 32 9.57 7.29 3.82
N THR A 33 9.78 8.56 4.17
CA THR A 33 10.96 9.05 4.90
C THR A 33 11.03 8.59 6.37
N GLY A 34 9.99 7.89 6.85
CA GLY A 34 9.89 7.41 8.22
C GLY A 34 9.29 8.40 9.21
N SER A 35 9.08 9.67 8.83
CA SER A 35 8.44 10.65 9.72
C SER A 35 6.95 10.33 9.91
N ALA A 36 6.50 10.35 11.17
CA ALA A 36 5.11 10.12 11.54
C ALA A 36 4.41 11.40 11.98
N PHE A 37 3.16 11.56 11.58
CA PHE A 37 2.29 12.69 11.93
C PHE A 37 0.85 12.23 12.03
N TYR A 38 -0.01 13.06 12.62
CA TYR A 38 -1.41 12.74 12.85
C TYR A 38 -2.32 13.60 11.97
N VAL A 39 -3.25 12.96 11.28
CA VAL A 39 -4.26 13.63 10.43
C VAL A 39 -5.64 13.16 10.86
N ARG A 40 -6.46 14.10 11.36
CA ARG A 40 -7.87 13.88 11.65
C ARG A 40 -8.72 14.55 10.56
N SER A 41 -9.21 13.75 9.63
CA SER A 41 -10.09 14.18 8.56
C SER A 41 -11.00 13.04 8.13
N ASN A 42 -12.25 13.36 7.82
CA ASN A 42 -13.21 12.45 7.18
C ASN A 42 -13.40 12.76 5.68
N CYS A 43 -12.72 13.79 5.16
CA CYS A 43 -12.64 14.06 3.74
C CYS A 43 -11.69 13.06 3.07
N PRO A 44 -11.94 12.68 1.81
CA PRO A 44 -10.98 11.89 1.05
C PRO A 44 -9.70 12.70 0.81
N PHE A 45 -8.54 12.04 0.89
CA PHE A 45 -7.26 12.65 0.57
C PHE A 45 -6.31 11.66 -0.12
N THR A 46 -5.39 12.21 -0.92
CA THR A 46 -4.36 11.44 -1.62
C THR A 46 -3.34 10.94 -0.61
N PHE A 47 -3.22 9.62 -0.50
CA PHE A 47 -2.27 8.96 0.38
C PHE A 47 -0.90 8.76 -0.29
N ALA A 48 -0.90 8.38 -1.55
CA ALA A 48 0.29 8.26 -2.38
C ALA A 48 -0.07 8.52 -3.84
N ARG A 49 0.80 9.24 -4.54
CA ARG A 49 0.71 9.43 -5.99
C ARG A 49 2.10 9.46 -6.58
N PHE A 50 2.35 8.65 -7.60
CA PHE A 50 3.63 8.61 -8.28
C PHE A 50 3.50 8.01 -9.67
N THR A 51 4.52 8.24 -10.48
CA THR A 51 4.65 7.67 -11.82
C THR A 51 6.00 6.97 -11.92
N HIS A 52 6.01 5.74 -12.42
CA HIS A 52 7.23 4.99 -12.66
C HIS A 52 7.13 4.29 -14.03
N ASN A 53 8.13 4.47 -14.89
CA ASN A 53 8.13 3.93 -16.26
C ASN A 53 6.84 4.20 -17.05
N ARG A 54 6.31 5.43 -16.96
CA ARG A 54 5.04 5.88 -17.58
C ARG A 54 3.78 5.18 -17.05
N VAL A 55 3.91 4.37 -15.99
CA VAL A 55 2.79 3.78 -15.28
C VAL A 55 2.46 4.64 -14.08
N GLU A 56 1.24 5.17 -14.05
CA GLU A 56 0.72 6.01 -12.98
C GLU A 56 0.11 5.16 -11.86
N CYS A 57 0.35 5.58 -10.62
CA CYS A 57 -0.30 5.08 -9.43
C CYS A 57 -0.91 6.25 -8.65
N ASP A 58 -2.20 6.13 -8.35
CA ASP A 58 -2.93 7.03 -7.47
C ASP A 58 -3.61 6.22 -6.37
N ILE A 59 -3.38 6.62 -5.12
CA ILE A 59 -4.00 6.01 -3.96
C ILE A 59 -4.68 7.10 -3.14
N THR A 60 -5.99 6.99 -3.00
CA THR A 60 -6.83 7.91 -2.21
C THR A 60 -7.47 7.13 -1.07
N ILE A 61 -7.52 7.74 0.11
CA ILE A 61 -8.14 7.14 1.30
C ILE A 61 -9.17 8.07 1.94
N ARG A 62 -10.17 7.50 2.60
CA ARG A 62 -11.14 8.23 3.41
C ARG A 62 -11.35 7.54 4.75
N ARG A 63 -11.28 8.32 5.83
CA ARG A 63 -11.63 7.84 7.18
C ARG A 63 -13.09 8.16 7.52
N GLY A 64 -13.69 7.30 8.33
CA GLY A 64 -14.99 7.51 8.93
C GLY A 64 -14.91 8.33 10.21
N GLN A 65 -16.06 8.57 10.83
CA GLN A 65 -16.15 9.35 12.07
C GLN A 65 -15.47 8.68 13.27
N ASN A 66 -15.39 7.35 13.25
CA ASN A 66 -14.64 6.54 14.22
C ASN A 66 -13.12 6.58 14.01
N GLY A 67 -12.66 7.34 13.02
CA GLY A 67 -11.26 7.43 12.65
C GLY A 67 -10.75 6.25 11.84
N LEU A 68 -11.48 5.13 11.68
CA LEU A 68 -11.04 4.01 10.84
C LEU A 68 -11.17 4.36 9.36
N LEU A 69 -10.39 3.70 8.51
CA LEU A 69 -10.57 3.81 7.06
C LEU A 69 -11.91 3.18 6.66
N THR A 70 -12.62 3.84 5.76
CA THR A 70 -13.90 3.38 5.19
C THR A 70 -13.82 3.15 3.69
N LEU A 71 -12.89 3.86 3.03
CA LEU A 71 -12.65 3.78 1.60
C LEU A 71 -11.15 3.82 1.34
N ILE A 72 -10.68 2.91 0.50
CA ILE A 72 -9.37 2.95 -0.15
C ILE A 72 -9.65 2.82 -1.64
N GLU A 73 -9.15 3.76 -2.43
CA GLU A 73 -9.18 3.71 -3.89
C GLU A 73 -7.74 3.61 -4.39
N ILE A 74 -7.44 2.55 -5.13
CA ILE A 74 -6.13 2.24 -5.69
C ILE A 74 -6.30 2.22 -7.22
N ILE A 75 -5.66 3.14 -7.91
CA ILE A 75 -5.66 3.21 -9.37
C ILE A 75 -4.24 2.93 -9.84
N ILE A 76 -4.03 1.84 -10.55
CA ILE A 76 -2.75 1.48 -11.15
C ILE A 76 -2.99 1.27 -12.64
N ASN A 77 -2.32 2.08 -13.47
CA ASN A 77 -2.48 2.02 -14.93
C ASN A 77 -3.97 2.04 -15.37
N LYS A 78 -4.76 2.97 -14.83
CA LYS A 78 -6.21 3.13 -15.07
C LYS A 78 -7.10 2.01 -14.53
N VAL A 79 -6.55 0.92 -13.99
CA VAL A 79 -7.32 -0.13 -13.31
C VAL A 79 -7.63 0.32 -11.89
N LYS A 80 -8.92 0.49 -11.59
CA LYS A 80 -9.42 0.95 -10.29
C LYS A 80 -9.83 -0.23 -9.41
N THR A 81 -9.20 -0.31 -8.25
CA THR A 81 -9.51 -1.21 -7.16
C THR A 81 -9.99 -0.42 -5.95
N VAL A 82 -11.16 -0.76 -5.43
CA VAL A 82 -11.78 -0.10 -4.29
C VAL A 82 -11.92 -1.10 -3.15
N VAL A 83 -11.50 -0.70 -1.96
CA VAL A 83 -11.78 -1.43 -0.73
C VAL A 83 -12.75 -0.59 0.10
N GLN A 84 -13.94 -1.14 0.32
CA GLN A 84 -15.00 -0.47 1.08
C GLN A 84 -15.61 -1.47 2.06
N ASN A 85 -15.51 -1.15 3.36
CA ASN A 85 -16.03 -2.00 4.45
C ASN A 85 -15.62 -3.48 4.32
N GLY A 86 -14.36 -3.74 3.94
CA GLY A 86 -13.82 -5.10 3.74
C GLY A 86 -14.18 -5.76 2.41
N THR A 87 -15.07 -5.17 1.61
CA THR A 87 -15.37 -5.66 0.26
C THR A 87 -14.37 -5.10 -0.72
N VAL A 88 -13.80 -5.96 -1.57
CA VAL A 88 -12.92 -5.58 -2.66
C VAL A 88 -13.72 -5.53 -3.96
N LEU A 89 -13.66 -4.39 -4.64
CA LEU A 89 -14.22 -4.19 -5.97
C LEU A 89 -13.09 -3.87 -6.95
N VAL A 90 -13.06 -4.54 -8.10
CA VAL A 90 -12.17 -4.21 -9.22
C VAL A 90 -13.03 -3.84 -10.41
N GLU A 91 -12.80 -2.66 -10.99
CA GLU A 91 -13.64 -2.15 -12.09
C GLU A 91 -15.15 -2.20 -11.79
N LYS A 92 -15.52 -1.77 -10.56
CA LYS A 92 -16.88 -1.76 -10.01
C LYS A 92 -17.51 -3.16 -9.81
N LYS A 93 -16.78 -4.24 -10.02
CA LYS A 93 -17.25 -5.62 -9.78
C LYS A 93 -16.67 -6.14 -8.48
N ARG A 94 -17.53 -6.71 -7.63
CA ARG A 94 -17.10 -7.42 -6.42
C ARG A 94 -16.31 -8.66 -6.82
N VAL A 95 -15.19 -8.93 -6.14
CA VAL A 95 -14.33 -10.08 -6.40
C VAL A 95 -14.16 -10.96 -5.16
N SER A 96 -13.95 -12.26 -5.37
CA SER A 96 -13.47 -13.18 -4.34
C SER A 96 -11.94 -13.23 -4.35
N LEU A 97 -11.33 -13.49 -3.20
CA LEU A 97 -9.88 -13.63 -3.08
C LEU A 97 -9.48 -15.12 -3.07
N PRO A 98 -8.35 -15.51 -3.68
CA PRO A 98 -7.45 -14.66 -4.46
C PRO A 98 -8.09 -14.19 -5.79
N TYR A 99 -7.62 -13.06 -6.29
CA TYR A 99 -8.08 -12.45 -7.52
C TYR A 99 -6.91 -12.01 -8.38
N ASP A 100 -6.88 -12.50 -9.61
CA ASP A 100 -5.89 -12.16 -10.63
C ASP A 100 -6.59 -11.48 -11.80
N HIS A 101 -6.17 -10.26 -12.12
CA HIS A 101 -6.68 -9.57 -13.30
C HIS A 101 -5.72 -8.52 -13.81
N THR A 102 -5.41 -8.63 -15.10
CA THR A 102 -4.57 -7.70 -15.86
C THR A 102 -3.20 -7.50 -15.20
N TYR A 103 -3.06 -6.52 -14.31
CA TYR A 103 -1.80 -6.11 -13.69
C TYR A 103 -1.77 -6.25 -12.17
N GLN A 104 -2.77 -6.92 -11.59
CA GLN A 104 -2.98 -6.98 -10.16
C GLN A 104 -3.20 -8.43 -9.71
N HIS A 105 -2.49 -8.80 -8.64
CA HIS A 105 -2.73 -10.01 -7.88
C HIS A 105 -3.16 -9.62 -6.46
N ILE A 106 -4.40 -9.91 -6.09
CA ILE A 106 -4.97 -9.60 -4.78
C ILE A 106 -5.18 -10.91 -4.01
N TYR A 107 -4.62 -11.04 -2.82
CA TYR A 107 -4.59 -12.32 -2.11
C TYR A 107 -4.59 -12.15 -0.58
N PRO A 108 -5.05 -13.17 0.17
CA PRO A 108 -4.89 -13.22 1.61
C PRO A 108 -3.40 -13.26 1.99
N TYR A 109 -3.00 -12.44 2.98
CA TYR A 109 -1.64 -12.34 3.48
C TYR A 109 -1.64 -12.36 5.01
N GLY A 110 -1.73 -13.56 5.60
CA GLY A 110 -1.97 -13.70 7.04
C GLY A 110 -3.33 -13.11 7.41
N ILE A 111 -3.37 -12.24 8.43
CA ILE A 111 -4.59 -11.48 8.79
C ILE A 111 -4.90 -10.35 7.80
N TYR A 112 -3.98 -10.04 6.88
CA TYR A 112 -4.10 -8.93 5.95
C TYR A 112 -4.64 -9.39 4.59
N THR A 113 -5.03 -8.43 3.76
CA THR A 113 -5.15 -8.61 2.31
C THR A 113 -4.09 -7.77 1.62
N ARG A 114 -3.49 -8.31 0.56
CA ARG A 114 -2.43 -7.65 -0.20
C ARG A 114 -2.76 -7.62 -1.68
N LEU A 115 -2.56 -6.47 -2.30
CA LEU A 115 -2.48 -6.27 -3.74
C LEU A 115 -1.01 -6.13 -4.13
N ARG A 116 -0.57 -6.92 -5.10
CA ARG A 116 0.73 -6.78 -5.76
C ARG A 116 0.52 -6.35 -7.20
N SER A 117 1.26 -5.32 -7.63
CA SER A 117 1.29 -4.93 -9.04
C SER A 117 2.31 -5.78 -9.79
N SER A 118 2.00 -6.16 -11.04
CA SER A 118 2.98 -6.71 -11.97
C SER A 118 3.67 -5.64 -12.83
N LEU A 119 3.14 -4.41 -12.86
CA LEU A 119 3.71 -3.28 -13.63
C LEU A 119 4.63 -2.39 -12.80
N LEU A 120 4.33 -2.26 -11.52
CA LEU A 120 5.07 -1.41 -10.59
C LEU A 120 5.72 -2.28 -9.52
N PRO A 121 6.93 -1.94 -9.04
CA PRO A 121 7.57 -2.62 -7.92
C PRO A 121 6.89 -2.27 -6.59
N LEU A 122 5.55 -2.24 -6.55
CA LEU A 122 4.75 -1.85 -5.39
C LEU A 122 3.89 -3.00 -4.89
N SER A 123 3.64 -2.97 -3.58
CA SER A 123 2.56 -3.72 -2.96
C SER A 123 1.76 -2.82 -2.03
N VAL A 124 0.46 -3.04 -2.00
CA VAL A 124 -0.46 -2.36 -1.09
C VAL A 124 -1.06 -3.41 -0.17
N THR A 125 -1.08 -3.17 1.14
CA THR A 125 -1.62 -4.12 2.12
C THR A 125 -2.55 -3.40 3.08
N TRP A 126 -3.65 -4.05 3.45
CA TRP A 126 -4.62 -3.55 4.40
C TRP A 126 -5.10 -4.64 5.34
N HIS A 127 -5.59 -4.23 6.50
CA HIS A 127 -6.26 -5.09 7.46
C HIS A 127 -7.67 -4.59 7.70
N THR A 128 -8.63 -5.50 7.60
CA THR A 128 -10.04 -5.23 7.83
C THR A 128 -10.40 -5.69 9.23
N VAL A 129 -11.05 -4.81 10.00
CA VAL A 129 -11.54 -5.08 11.35
C VAL A 129 -13.04 -4.78 11.40
N ALA A 130 -13.68 -5.12 12.52
CA ALA A 130 -15.06 -4.70 12.76
C ALA A 130 -15.16 -3.16 12.69
N GLY A 131 -16.00 -2.64 11.80
CA GLY A 131 -16.25 -1.20 11.64
C GLY A 131 -15.33 -0.43 10.70
N GLY A 132 -14.39 -1.09 9.99
CA GLY A 132 -13.58 -0.43 8.96
C GLY A 132 -12.25 -1.13 8.65
N LEU A 133 -11.24 -0.35 8.26
CA LEU A 133 -9.85 -0.81 8.15
C LEU A 133 -8.97 -0.05 9.13
N ASP A 134 -8.21 -0.79 9.93
CA ASP A 134 -7.37 -0.25 11.01
C ASP A 134 -5.98 0.20 10.54
N SER A 135 -5.49 -0.41 9.45
CA SER A 135 -4.15 -0.22 8.93
C SER A 135 -4.09 -0.44 7.43
N PHE A 136 -3.27 0.39 6.80
CA PHE A 136 -3.04 0.42 5.37
C PHE A 136 -1.61 0.86 5.08
N TRP A 137 -0.92 0.19 4.17
CA TRP A 137 0.41 0.63 3.77
C TRP A 137 0.75 0.29 2.32
N VAL A 138 1.63 1.12 1.78
CA VAL A 138 2.26 0.98 0.47
C VAL A 138 3.73 0.68 0.71
N ARG A 139 4.24 -0.35 0.05
CA ARG A 139 5.64 -0.73 0.05
C ARG A 139 6.16 -0.72 -1.38
N THR A 140 7.24 0.02 -1.63
CA THR A 140 7.96 0.09 -2.91
C THR A 140 9.31 -0.61 -2.85
#